data_AF-A0A7S0EFX4-F1
#
_entry.id   AF-A0A7S0EFX4-F1
#
_cell.length_a   1.000
_cell.length_b   1.000
_cell.length_c   1.000
_cell.angle_alpha   90.00
_cell.angle_beta   90.00
_cell.angle_gamma   90.00
#
_symmetry.space_group_name_H-M   'P 1'
#
loop_
_entity.id
_entity.type
_entity.pdbx_description
1 polymer ?
#
loop_
_entity_poly.entity_id
_entity_poly.type
_entity_poly.pdbx_seq_one_letter_code
_entity_poly.pdbx_strand_id
1 'polypeptide(L)'
;GHGILKPDFPRVCERFATSKLKAYEDLESIETFGFRGEALASISHVAHVTITSMVEGSPCAYKACFSEGHLVPARPGEAAEPKPCAGTKGTQIVVEDMFYNAPTRLKAMKGAGDEYGRVLQV
;
A
#
# COMPACT_ATOMS: atom_id res chain seq x y z
N GLY A 1 -13.19 -5.76 -2.94
CA GLY A 1 -11.93 -6.21 -3.58
C GLY A 1 -11.65 -7.66 -3.21
N HIS A 2 -10.70 -8.31 -3.91
CA HIS A 2 -10.37 -9.74 -3.72
C HIS A 2 -9.37 -10.02 -2.59
N GLY A 3 -8.74 -8.97 -2.05
CA GLY A 3 -7.71 -9.08 -1.03
C GLY A 3 -6.30 -9.28 -1.61
N ILE A 4 -5.32 -9.40 -0.72
CA ILE A 4 -3.89 -9.68 -0.99
C ILE A 4 -3.56 -10.95 -0.22
N LEU A 5 -2.92 -11.92 -0.88
CA LEU A 5 -2.53 -13.17 -0.23
C LEU A 5 -1.41 -12.92 0.78
N LYS A 6 -1.43 -13.63 1.92
CA LYS A 6 -0.38 -13.52 2.96
C LYS A 6 1.06 -13.59 2.38
N PRO A 7 1.39 -14.50 1.44
CA PRO A 7 2.74 -14.59 0.88
C PRO A 7 3.16 -13.40 0.01
N ASP A 8 2.22 -12.57 -0.45
CA ASP A 8 2.51 -11.40 -1.30
C ASP A 8 2.82 -10.14 -0.49
N PHE A 9 2.49 -10.11 0.80
CA PHE A 9 2.76 -8.96 1.67
C PHE A 9 4.23 -8.51 1.65
N PRO A 10 5.25 -9.39 1.71
CA PRO A 10 6.66 -9.01 1.56
C PRO A 10 6.96 -8.12 0.36
N ARG A 11 6.19 -8.25 -0.73
CA ARG A 11 6.49 -7.64 -2.02
C ARG A 11 5.55 -6.51 -2.41
N VAL A 12 4.45 -6.31 -1.69
CA VAL A 12 3.37 -5.40 -2.11
C VAL A 12 3.80 -3.93 -2.20
N CYS A 13 4.83 -3.54 -1.44
CA CYS A 13 5.44 -2.21 -1.47
C CYS A 13 6.85 -2.20 -2.12
N GLU A 14 7.31 -3.32 -2.67
CA GLU A 14 8.54 -3.35 -3.46
C GLU A 14 8.34 -2.64 -4.80
N ARG A 15 9.40 -2.04 -5.34
CA ARG A 15 9.36 -1.46 -6.69
C ARG A 15 9.21 -2.56 -7.73
N PHE A 16 8.44 -2.28 -8.77
CA PHE A 16 8.22 -3.17 -9.91
C PHE A 16 7.49 -4.48 -9.56
N ALA A 17 6.87 -4.56 -8.37
CA ALA A 17 6.04 -5.70 -7.98
C ALA A 17 4.59 -5.47 -8.41
N THR A 18 4.09 -6.30 -9.32
CA THR A 18 2.72 -6.23 -9.84
C THR A 18 2.17 -7.63 -10.12
N SER A 19 0.89 -7.85 -9.86
CA SER A 19 0.18 -9.10 -10.21
C SER A 19 -0.53 -9.02 -11.57
N LYS A 20 -0.38 -7.89 -12.28
CA LYS A 20 -1.25 -7.50 -13.40
C LYS A 20 -0.64 -7.75 -14.78
N LEU A 21 0.68 -7.90 -14.84
CA LEU A 21 1.42 -8.30 -16.03
C LEU A 21 2.22 -9.55 -15.68
N LYS A 22 2.28 -10.50 -16.62
CA LYS A 22 3.03 -11.75 -16.51
C LYS A 22 4.12 -11.84 -17.58
N ALA A 23 3.88 -11.23 -18.74
CA ALA A 23 4.80 -11.23 -19.88
C ALA A 23 4.93 -9.82 -20.48
N TYR A 24 5.88 -9.65 -21.39
CA TYR A 24 6.14 -8.35 -22.02
C TYR A 24 4.98 -7.92 -22.92
N GLU A 25 4.37 -8.89 -23.60
CA GLU A 25 3.26 -8.71 -24.55
C GLU A 25 2.01 -8.13 -23.86
N ASP A 26 1.86 -8.33 -22.55
CA ASP A 26 0.76 -7.73 -21.77
C ASP A 26 0.81 -6.19 -21.77
N LEU A 27 1.96 -5.58 -22.09
CA LEU A 27 2.09 -4.13 -22.26
C LEU A 27 1.37 -3.61 -23.50
N GLU A 28 1.15 -4.45 -24.50
CA GLU A 28 0.45 -4.07 -25.74
C GLU A 28 -1.07 -3.97 -25.53
N SER A 29 -1.59 -4.57 -24.46
CA SER A 29 -3.02 -4.62 -24.14
C SER A 29 -3.28 -4.38 -22.65
N ILE A 30 -3.06 -3.15 -22.19
CA ILE A 30 -3.29 -2.77 -20.79
C ILE A 30 -4.79 -2.65 -20.50
N GLU A 31 -5.33 -3.62 -19.76
CA GLU A 31 -6.75 -3.64 -19.34
C GLU A 31 -6.99 -3.11 -17.91
N THR A 32 -5.93 -2.71 -17.20
CA THR A 32 -6.01 -2.30 -15.79
C THR A 32 -5.48 -0.88 -15.58
N PHE A 33 -6.04 -0.16 -14.61
CA PHE A 33 -5.66 1.24 -14.29
C PHE A 33 -4.25 1.41 -13.69
N GLY A 34 -3.42 0.38 -13.68
CA GLY A 34 -2.02 0.52 -13.32
C GLY A 34 -1.29 -0.80 -13.45
N PHE A 35 -0.03 -0.77 -13.86
CA PHE A 35 0.73 -1.98 -14.21
C PHE A 35 2.21 -1.88 -13.81
N ARG A 36 2.67 -0.69 -13.43
CA ARG A 36 4.09 -0.39 -13.15
C ARG A 36 4.64 -1.02 -11.87
N GLY A 37 3.77 -1.37 -10.91
CA GLY A 37 4.21 -1.86 -9.61
C GLY A 37 4.94 -0.80 -8.76
N GLU A 38 4.61 0.49 -8.93
CA GLU A 38 5.33 1.60 -8.26
C GLU A 38 4.47 2.39 -7.28
N ALA A 39 3.14 2.27 -7.30
CA ALA A 39 2.25 3.14 -6.52
C ALA A 39 2.45 2.99 -4.99
N LEU A 40 2.29 1.77 -4.47
CA LEU A 40 2.45 1.50 -3.03
C LEU A 40 3.91 1.67 -2.58
N ALA A 41 4.86 1.31 -3.43
CA ALA A 41 6.27 1.58 -3.20
C ALA A 41 6.51 3.08 -3.00
N SER A 42 6.03 3.92 -3.93
CA SER A 42 6.20 5.38 -3.88
C SER A 42 5.54 6.01 -2.67
N ILE A 43 4.35 5.56 -2.28
CA ILE A 43 3.64 6.07 -1.10
C ILE A 43 4.41 5.68 0.17
N SER A 44 4.84 4.42 0.31
CA SER A 44 5.57 3.97 1.51
C SER A 44 6.95 4.63 1.69
N HIS A 45 7.54 5.19 0.62
CA HIS A 45 8.78 5.96 0.73
C HIS A 45 8.60 7.35 1.34
N VAL A 46 7.37 7.85 1.44
CA VAL A 46 7.10 9.19 1.95
C VAL A 46 6.04 9.21 3.05
N ALA A 47 5.56 8.06 3.49
CA ALA A 47 4.49 7.93 4.48
C ALA A 47 4.59 6.58 5.19
N HIS A 48 4.02 6.49 6.39
CA HIS A 48 3.84 5.21 7.08
C HIS A 48 2.60 4.52 6.50
N VAL A 49 2.77 3.33 5.93
CA VAL A 49 1.67 2.61 5.26
C VAL A 49 1.29 1.38 6.05
N THR A 50 0.02 1.23 6.36
CA THR A 50 -0.54 0.03 6.99
C THR A 50 -1.53 -0.61 6.03
N ILE A 51 -1.32 -1.88 5.71
CA ILE A 51 -2.22 -2.67 4.85
C ILE A 51 -2.89 -3.74 5.71
N THR A 52 -4.22 -3.75 5.71
CA THR A 52 -5.02 -4.84 6.26
C THR A 52 -5.79 -5.49 5.12
N SER A 53 -5.63 -6.80 4.92
CA SER A 53 -6.27 -7.49 3.81
C SER A 53 -6.76 -8.88 4.17
N MET A 54 -7.90 -9.26 3.60
CA MET A 54 -8.49 -10.59 3.73
C MET A 54 -8.97 -11.07 2.37
N VAL A 55 -8.45 -12.21 1.94
CA VAL A 55 -8.94 -12.93 0.77
C VAL A 55 -10.16 -13.76 1.15
N GLU A 56 -11.09 -13.92 0.21
CA GLU A 56 -12.26 -14.78 0.39
C GLU A 56 -11.86 -16.20 0.80
N GLY A 57 -12.57 -16.77 1.78
CA GLY A 57 -12.27 -18.10 2.33
C GLY A 57 -11.05 -18.16 3.26
N SER A 58 -10.31 -17.07 3.46
CA SER A 58 -9.26 -17.03 4.48
C SER A 58 -9.86 -17.06 5.89
N PRO A 59 -9.21 -17.70 6.87
CA PRO A 59 -9.72 -17.78 8.25
C PRO A 59 -9.68 -16.45 8.99
N CYS A 60 -8.81 -15.52 8.57
CA CYS A 60 -8.67 -14.19 9.15
C CYS A 60 -8.05 -13.21 8.14
N ALA A 61 -8.03 -11.93 8.52
CA ALA A 61 -7.29 -10.90 7.80
C ALA A 61 -5.82 -10.87 8.28
N TYR A 62 -4.94 -10.34 7.45
CA TYR A 62 -3.56 -10.04 7.81
C TYR A 62 -3.30 -8.54 7.76
N LYS A 63 -2.58 -8.04 8.75
CA LYS A 63 -2.13 -6.66 8.86
C LYS A 63 -0.61 -6.58 8.81
N ALA A 64 -0.08 -5.68 7.99
CA ALA A 64 1.34 -5.39 7.94
C ALA A 64 1.58 -3.87 7.85
N CYS A 65 2.71 -3.45 8.38
CA CYS A 65 3.20 -2.07 8.32
C CYS A 65 4.37 -1.99 7.35
N PHE A 66 4.46 -0.87 6.63
CA PHE A 66 5.46 -0.64 5.61
C PHE A 66 6.07 0.76 5.76
N SER A 67 7.37 0.83 5.51
CA SER A 67 8.14 2.07 5.41
C SER A 67 9.26 1.86 4.38
N GLU A 68 9.51 2.86 3.55
CA GLU A 68 10.58 2.84 2.54
C GLU A 68 10.53 1.60 1.62
N GLY A 69 9.32 1.16 1.25
CA GLY A 69 9.11 -0.01 0.40
C GLY A 69 9.23 -1.37 1.09
N HIS A 70 9.57 -1.41 2.37
CA HIS A 70 9.83 -2.64 3.11
C HIS A 70 8.82 -2.88 4.22
N LEU A 71 8.60 -4.16 4.57
CA LEU A 71 7.88 -4.50 5.81
C LEU A 71 8.68 -3.99 7.01
N VAL A 72 7.97 -3.39 7.94
CA VAL A 72 8.51 -2.95 9.23
C VAL A 72 7.71 -3.55 10.37
N PRO A 73 8.33 -3.76 11.55
CA PRO A 73 7.60 -4.28 12.69
C PRO A 73 6.58 -3.24 13.19
N ALA A 74 5.40 -3.72 13.56
CA ALA A 74 4.33 -2.85 14.07
C ALA A 74 4.68 -2.22 15.43
N ARG A 75 5.55 -2.88 16.21
CA ARG A 75 6.07 -2.37 17.49
C ARG A 75 7.58 -2.63 17.58
N PRO A 76 8.34 -1.77 18.28
CA PRO A 76 9.76 -2.00 18.53
C PRO A 76 10.01 -3.38 19.15
N GLY A 77 11.01 -4.10 18.63
CA GLY A 77 11.40 -5.43 19.12
C GLY A 77 10.59 -6.60 18.57
N GLU A 78 9.65 -6.38 17.66
CA GLU A 78 8.91 -7.44 16.98
C GLU A 78 9.52 -7.79 15.62
N ALA A 79 9.14 -8.95 15.07
CA ALA A 79 9.46 -9.30 13.68
C ALA A 79 8.62 -8.49 12.68
N ALA A 80 9.23 -8.15 11.56
CA ALA A 80 8.59 -7.50 10.42
C ALA A 80 7.83 -8.54 9.58
N GLU A 81 6.64 -8.94 10.04
CA GLU A 81 5.81 -9.95 9.37
C GLU A 81 4.31 -9.58 9.40
N PRO A 82 3.50 -10.07 8.42
CA PRO A 82 2.06 -9.88 8.45
C PRO A 82 1.43 -10.62 9.62
N LYS A 83 0.71 -9.89 10.48
CA LYS A 83 0.08 -10.42 11.69
C LYS A 83 -1.39 -10.72 11.45
N PRO A 84 -1.92 -11.85 11.99
CA PRO A 84 -3.35 -12.13 11.92
C PRO A 84 -4.13 -11.07 12.70
N CYS A 85 -5.27 -10.66 12.17
CA CYS A 85 -6.16 -9.68 12.78
C CYS A 85 -7.62 -9.90 12.36
N ALA A 86 -8.54 -9.23 13.06
CA ALA A 86 -9.93 -9.15 12.62
C ALA A 86 -10.03 -8.27 11.37
N GLY A 87 -10.86 -8.67 10.42
CA GLY A 87 -11.12 -7.91 9.21
C GLY A 87 -12.18 -8.59 8.34
N THR A 88 -12.66 -7.87 7.34
CA THR A 88 -13.64 -8.37 6.36
C THR A 88 -12.95 -8.57 5.01
N LYS A 89 -13.56 -9.37 4.13
CA LYS A 89 -13.11 -9.56 2.75
C LYS A 89 -12.79 -8.22 2.08
N GLY A 90 -11.59 -8.13 1.49
CA GLY A 90 -11.11 -6.93 0.81
C GLY A 90 -9.78 -6.43 1.37
N THR A 91 -9.50 -5.15 1.12
CA THR A 91 -8.24 -4.51 1.53
C THR A 91 -8.53 -3.12 2.03
N GLN A 92 -7.95 -2.77 3.17
CA GLN A 92 -7.85 -1.42 3.70
C GLN A 92 -6.38 -1.00 3.65
N ILE A 93 -6.14 0.20 3.13
CA ILE A 93 -4.81 0.83 3.12
C ILE A 93 -4.95 2.11 3.91
N VAL A 94 -4.13 2.25 4.95
CA VAL A 94 -4.03 3.44 5.78
C VAL A 94 -2.66 4.07 5.50
N VAL A 95 -2.66 5.36 5.19
CA VAL A 95 -1.46 6.14 4.88
C VAL A 95 -1.38 7.28 5.91
N GLU A 96 -0.36 7.23 6.74
CA GLU A 96 -0.15 8.15 7.87
C GLU A 96 1.13 8.96 7.66
N ASP A 97 1.13 10.18 8.22
CA ASP A 97 2.27 11.11 8.17
C ASP A 97 2.83 11.34 6.75
N MET A 98 1.93 11.64 5.80
CA MET A 98 2.33 11.89 4.41
C MET A 98 3.36 13.03 4.32
N PHE A 99 4.50 12.75 3.67
CA PHE A 99 5.69 13.59 3.55
C PHE A 99 6.47 13.85 4.86
N TYR A 100 6.37 12.99 5.88
CA TYR A 100 7.13 13.14 7.14
C TYR A 100 8.65 13.28 6.94
N ASN A 101 9.21 12.61 5.94
CA ASN A 101 10.63 12.62 5.59
C ASN A 101 10.97 13.59 4.44
N ALA A 102 10.00 14.38 3.96
CA ALA A 102 10.17 15.31 2.84
C ALA A 102 9.65 16.71 3.21
N PRO A 103 10.34 17.44 4.11
CA PRO A 103 9.83 18.68 4.72
C PRO A 103 9.51 19.77 3.70
N THR A 104 10.27 19.86 2.61
CA THR A 104 9.97 20.83 1.53
C THR A 104 8.66 20.51 0.83
N ARG A 105 8.33 19.23 0.61
CA ARG A 105 7.04 18.81 0.02
C ARG A 105 5.90 19.03 0.99
N LEU A 106 6.11 18.70 2.27
CA LEU A 106 5.13 18.94 3.33
C LEU A 106 4.79 20.44 3.45
N LYS A 107 5.79 21.33 3.42
CA LYS A 107 5.57 22.80 3.42
C LYS A 107 4.88 23.32 2.16
N ALA A 108 4.97 22.60 1.05
CA ALA A 108 4.32 22.96 -0.20
C ALA A 108 2.85 22.50 -0.28
N MET A 109 2.39 21.67 0.67
CA MET A 109 0.98 21.28 0.79
C MET A 109 0.13 22.50 1.13
N LYS A 110 -1.07 22.56 0.55
CA LYS A 110 -2.05 23.60 0.91
C LYS A 110 -2.73 23.27 2.23
N GLY A 111 -3.63 24.15 2.68
CA GLY A 111 -4.44 23.91 3.86
C GLY A 111 -5.28 22.63 3.72
N ALA A 112 -5.58 21.97 4.84
CA ALA A 112 -6.30 20.70 4.85
C ALA A 112 -7.64 20.74 4.08
N GLY A 113 -8.36 21.87 4.12
CA GLY A 113 -9.59 22.05 3.36
C GLY A 113 -9.38 22.05 1.84
N ASP A 114 -8.30 22.67 1.35
CA ASP A 114 -7.97 22.69 -0.08
C ASP A 114 -7.61 21.30 -0.59
N GLU A 115 -6.78 20.57 0.17
CA GLU A 115 -6.36 19.22 -0.20
C GLU A 115 -7.52 18.22 -0.10
N TYR A 116 -8.41 18.36 0.90
CA TYR A 116 -9.64 17.57 0.98
C TYR A 116 -10.56 17.85 -0.22
N GLY A 117 -10.71 19.12 -0.60
CA GLY A 117 -11.49 19.50 -1.78
C GLY A 117 -10.98 18.84 -3.06
N ARG A 118 -9.65 18.72 -3.22
CA ARG A 118 -9.03 17.99 -4.35
C ARG A 118 -9.29 16.49 -4.32
N VAL A 119 -9.30 15.86 -3.14
CA VAL A 119 -9.60 14.43 -3.01
C VAL A 119 -11.03 14.10 -3.43
N LEU A 120 -11.97 15.02 -3.23
CA LEU A 120 -13.37 14.85 -3.62
C LEU A 120 -13.63 15.03 -5.13
N GLN A 121 -12.69 15.60 -5.88
CA GLN A 121 -12.83 15.76 -7.33
C GLN A 121 -12.61 14.39 -8.00
N VAL A 122 -13.70 13.80 -8.50
CA VAL A 122 -13.74 12.55 -9.27
C VAL A 122 -14.04 12.85 -10.72
#